data_AF-A0A377ZWG4-F1
#
_entry.id   AF-A0A377ZWG4-F1
#
_cell.length_a   1.000
_cell.length_b   1.000
_cell.length_c   1.000
_cell.angle_alpha   90.00
_cell.angle_beta   90.00
_cell.angle_gamma   90.00
#
_symmetry.space_group_name_H-M   'P 1'
#
loop_
_entity.id
_entity.type
_entity.pdbx_description
1 polymer ?
#
loop_
_entity_poly.entity_id
_entity_poly.type
_entity_poly.pdbx_seq_one_letter_code
_entity_poly.pdbx_strand_id
1 'polypeptide(L)'
;MNFPLIANVVVFAVLLFALGQTRHKQWSLARKVLVGLATGVVFGLALQLIYGSDSQVLKDSIQWFNIVGNGYVQLLQMIVMPLVFASILSAVARLHNASQLGKISFLSIGTLLFTTLIAALVGVLVTNMFGLTAEGLVQGSAETARLNAIQSNYVGKVADLSVPQLILSFVPKNPFADLTGANPTSIISIVIFSAFLGVAALKLLKEDVEKGQRVLTAIDTLQAG
;
A
#
# COMPACT_ATOMS: atom_id res chain seq x y z
N MET A 1 -16.37 30.97 -9.94
CA MET A 1 -15.10 30.25 -9.70
C MET A 1 -14.00 31.27 -9.49
N ASN A 2 -13.18 31.10 -8.46
CA ASN A 2 -12.08 32.01 -8.15
C ASN A 2 -11.01 31.93 -9.25
N PHE A 3 -10.61 33.07 -9.82
CA PHE A 3 -9.57 33.14 -10.86
C PHE A 3 -8.27 32.39 -10.49
N PRO A 4 -7.77 32.48 -9.24
CA PRO A 4 -6.57 31.75 -8.81
C PRO A 4 -6.73 30.22 -8.79
N LEU A 5 -7.94 29.72 -8.51
CA LEU A 5 -8.24 28.27 -8.54
C LEU A 5 -8.13 27.74 -9.97
N ILE A 6 -8.74 28.44 -10.94
CA ILE A 6 -8.68 28.06 -12.35
C ILE A 6 -7.23 28.07 -12.83
N ALA A 7 -6.46 29.10 -12.49
CA ALA A 7 -5.05 29.20 -12.83
C ALA A 7 -4.25 27.98 -12.30
N ASN A 8 -4.43 27.62 -11.03
CA ASN A 8 -3.75 26.46 -10.43
C ASN A 8 -4.11 25.14 -11.13
N VAL A 9 -5.39 24.93 -11.43
CA VAL A 9 -5.87 23.71 -12.14
C VAL A 9 -5.34 23.66 -13.57
N VAL A 10 -5.31 24.79 -14.28
CA VAL A 10 -4.75 24.86 -15.63
C VAL A 10 -3.24 24.57 -15.61
N VAL A 11 -2.48 25.16 -14.68
CA VAL A 11 -1.05 24.87 -14.54
C VAL A 11 -0.83 23.38 -14.27
N PHE A 12 -1.61 22.78 -13.37
CA PHE A 12 -1.52 21.36 -13.10
C PHE A 12 -1.85 20.50 -14.34
N ALA A 13 -2.89 20.84 -15.08
CA ALA A 13 -3.25 20.14 -16.32
C ALA A 13 -2.14 20.25 -17.39
N VAL A 14 -1.52 21.44 -17.53
CA VAL A 14 -0.39 21.66 -18.42
C VAL A 14 0.83 20.83 -17.98
N LEU A 15 1.12 20.76 -16.68
CA LEU A 15 2.20 19.92 -16.16
C LEU A 15 1.96 18.44 -16.44
N LEU A 16 0.73 17.95 -16.22
CA LEU A 16 0.36 16.58 -16.55
C LEU A 16 0.47 16.30 -18.05
N PHE A 17 0.06 17.23 -18.89
CA PHE A 17 0.18 17.10 -20.35
C PHE A 17 1.63 17.10 -20.80
N ALA A 18 2.47 17.99 -20.26
CA ALA A 18 3.91 18.03 -20.53
C ALA A 18 4.59 16.72 -20.11
N LEU A 19 4.28 16.20 -18.92
CA LEU A 19 4.74 14.89 -18.46
C LEU A 19 4.20 13.76 -19.35
N GLY A 20 2.95 13.84 -19.79
CA GLY A 20 2.33 12.91 -20.73
C GLY A 20 3.03 12.87 -22.08
N GLN A 21 3.48 14.02 -22.61
CA GLN A 21 4.23 14.07 -23.86
C GLN A 21 5.60 13.38 -23.76
N THR A 22 6.21 13.31 -22.56
CA THR A 22 7.44 12.53 -22.36
C THR A 22 7.25 11.03 -22.62
N ARG A 23 5.99 10.55 -22.75
CA ARG A 23 5.66 9.19 -23.21
C ARG A 23 6.20 8.89 -24.60
N HIS A 24 6.23 9.87 -25.51
CA HIS A 24 6.77 9.71 -26.87
C HIS A 24 8.31 9.63 -26.92
N LYS A 25 8.98 9.92 -25.81
CA LYS A 25 10.43 9.80 -25.67
C LYS A 25 10.77 8.41 -25.13
N GLN A 26 11.82 7.80 -25.70
CA GLN A 26 12.37 6.48 -25.36
C GLN A 26 13.02 6.42 -23.95
N TRP A 27 12.54 7.21 -22.98
CA TRP A 27 13.06 7.22 -21.62
C TRP A 27 12.56 6.02 -20.82
N SER A 28 13.43 5.50 -19.94
CA SER A 28 13.07 4.44 -18.99
C SER A 28 11.95 4.90 -18.05
N LEU A 29 11.12 3.94 -17.60
CA LEU A 29 10.00 4.20 -16.70
C LEU A 29 10.45 4.87 -15.39
N ALA A 30 11.56 4.39 -14.81
CA ALA A 30 12.13 4.95 -13.60
C ALA A 30 12.46 6.45 -13.74
N ARG A 31 13.03 6.85 -14.89
CA ARG A 31 13.34 8.26 -15.16
C ARG A 31 12.06 9.11 -15.28
N LYS A 32 11.00 8.57 -15.89
CA LYS A 32 9.69 9.23 -15.99
C LYS A 32 9.07 9.45 -14.61
N VAL A 33 9.10 8.43 -13.75
CA VAL A 33 8.60 8.53 -12.36
C VAL A 33 9.39 9.54 -11.55
N LEU A 34 10.72 9.53 -11.63
CA LEU A 34 11.57 10.48 -10.90
C LEU A 34 11.35 11.94 -11.35
N VAL A 35 11.20 12.17 -12.66
CA VAL A 35 10.87 13.51 -13.18
C VAL A 35 9.49 13.95 -12.72
N GLY A 36 8.49 13.05 -12.76
CA GLY A 36 7.15 13.33 -12.23
C GLY A 36 7.16 13.68 -10.74
N LEU A 37 7.91 12.93 -9.93
CA LEU A 37 8.10 13.21 -8.51
C LEU A 37 8.74 14.57 -8.28
N ALA A 38 9.86 14.85 -8.97
CA ALA A 38 10.57 16.12 -8.82
C ALA A 38 9.70 17.31 -9.22
N THR A 39 9.02 17.24 -10.36
CA THR A 39 8.09 18.29 -10.81
C THR A 39 6.91 18.45 -9.85
N GLY A 40 6.35 17.36 -9.34
CA GLY A 40 5.25 17.39 -8.35
C GLY A 40 5.66 18.05 -7.04
N VAL A 41 6.85 17.73 -6.52
CA VAL A 41 7.41 18.35 -5.30
C VAL A 41 7.63 19.85 -5.52
N VAL A 42 8.26 20.24 -6.63
CA VAL A 42 8.51 21.66 -6.96
C VAL A 42 7.19 22.42 -7.09
N PHE A 43 6.19 21.84 -7.76
CA PHE A 43 4.87 22.46 -7.91
C PHE A 43 4.14 22.60 -6.57
N GLY A 44 4.16 21.57 -5.72
CA GLY A 44 3.57 21.62 -4.39
C GLY A 44 4.21 22.67 -3.48
N LEU A 45 5.55 22.76 -3.49
CA LEU A 45 6.28 23.79 -2.75
C LEU A 45 5.98 25.20 -3.27
N ALA A 46 5.91 25.39 -4.59
CA ALA A 46 5.55 26.68 -5.18
C ALA A 46 4.15 27.13 -4.74
N LEU A 47 3.17 26.22 -4.74
CA LEU A 47 1.81 26.52 -4.25
C LEU A 47 1.80 26.88 -2.76
N GLN A 48 2.58 26.18 -1.94
CA GLN A 48 2.69 26.47 -0.51
C GLN A 48 3.31 27.85 -0.24
N LEU A 49 4.33 28.25 -1.01
CA LEU A 49 4.99 29.55 -0.87
C LEU A 49 4.10 30.72 -1.36
N ILE A 50 3.30 30.51 -2.40
CA ILE A 50 2.45 31.56 -2.97
C ILE A 50 1.20 31.81 -2.11
N TYR A 51 0.53 30.75 -1.66
CA TYR A 51 -0.79 30.87 -1.01
C TYR A 51 -0.76 30.70 0.51
N GLY A 52 0.30 30.11 1.08
CA GLY A 52 0.33 29.71 2.48
C GLY A 52 -0.59 28.52 2.79
N SER A 53 -0.41 27.91 3.96
CA SER A 53 -1.07 26.64 4.35
C SER A 53 -2.58 26.75 4.62
N ASP A 54 -3.12 27.94 4.89
CA ASP A 54 -4.53 28.10 5.29
C ASP A 54 -5.44 28.69 4.20
N SER A 55 -4.93 28.89 2.99
CA SER A 55 -5.72 29.47 1.89
C SER A 55 -6.83 28.54 1.41
N GLN A 56 -8.05 29.05 1.35
CA GLN A 56 -9.21 28.32 0.80
C GLN A 56 -9.01 27.93 -0.67
N VAL A 57 -8.33 28.77 -1.45
CA VAL A 57 -8.01 28.49 -2.87
C VAL A 57 -7.14 27.24 -3.00
N LEU A 58 -6.18 27.06 -2.10
CA LEU A 58 -5.31 25.89 -2.10
C LEU A 58 -6.10 24.63 -1.76
N LYS A 59 -6.97 24.69 -0.75
CA LYS A 59 -7.85 23.57 -0.36
C LYS A 59 -8.75 23.14 -1.52
N ASP A 60 -9.37 24.10 -2.22
CA ASP A 60 -10.19 23.81 -3.40
C ASP A 60 -9.35 23.25 -4.56
N SER A 61 -8.14 23.77 -4.79
CA SER A 61 -7.22 23.27 -5.83
C SER A 61 -6.80 21.82 -5.57
N ILE A 62 -6.52 21.48 -4.30
CA ILE A 62 -6.15 20.12 -3.88
C ILE A 62 -7.27 19.12 -4.22
N GLN A 63 -8.54 19.48 -4.10
CA GLN A 63 -9.64 18.58 -4.47
C GLN A 63 -9.57 18.18 -5.95
N TRP A 64 -9.22 19.11 -6.84
CA TRP A 64 -9.01 18.82 -8.26
C TRP A 64 -7.77 17.97 -8.51
N PHE A 65 -6.66 18.25 -7.82
CA PHE A 65 -5.43 17.46 -7.95
C PHE A 65 -5.62 16.02 -7.45
N ASN A 66 -6.42 15.85 -6.40
CA ASN A 66 -6.77 14.56 -5.82
C ASN A 66 -7.53 13.65 -6.79
N ILE A 67 -8.20 14.17 -7.82
CA ILE A 67 -8.82 13.32 -8.85
C ILE A 67 -7.75 12.44 -9.51
N VAL A 68 -6.57 13.02 -9.79
CA VAL A 68 -5.46 12.30 -10.43
C VAL A 68 -4.69 11.47 -9.39
N GLY A 69 -4.37 12.08 -8.24
CA GLY A 69 -3.62 11.40 -7.18
C GLY A 69 -4.36 10.22 -6.57
N ASN A 70 -5.57 10.46 -6.03
CA ASN A 70 -6.39 9.40 -5.45
C ASN A 70 -6.93 8.45 -6.51
N GLY A 71 -7.23 8.94 -7.72
CA GLY A 71 -7.61 8.08 -8.84
C GLY A 71 -6.53 7.06 -9.16
N TYR A 72 -5.26 7.47 -9.23
CA TYR A 72 -4.13 6.55 -9.40
C TYR A 72 -4.04 5.52 -8.27
N VAL A 73 -4.16 5.95 -7.01
CA VAL A 73 -4.13 5.05 -5.85
C VAL A 73 -5.29 4.05 -5.89
N GLN A 74 -6.50 4.49 -6.24
CA GLN A 74 -7.68 3.61 -6.37
C GLN A 74 -7.50 2.58 -7.48
N LEU A 75 -6.93 2.98 -8.63
CA LEU A 75 -6.62 2.05 -9.72
C LEU A 75 -5.57 1.01 -9.29
N LEU A 76 -4.55 1.41 -8.53
CA LEU A 76 -3.60 0.46 -7.95
C LEU A 76 -4.28 -0.49 -6.97
N GLN A 77 -5.08 0.04 -6.04
CA GLN A 77 -5.79 -0.77 -5.04
C GLN A 77 -6.74 -1.79 -5.67
N MET A 78 -7.41 -1.43 -6.77
CA MET A 78 -8.28 -2.32 -7.54
C MET A 78 -7.54 -3.56 -8.05
N ILE A 79 -6.30 -3.39 -8.52
CA ILE A 79 -5.51 -4.48 -9.12
C ILE A 79 -4.79 -5.31 -8.03
N VAL A 80 -4.38 -4.67 -6.93
CA VAL A 80 -3.58 -5.33 -5.88
C VAL A 80 -4.27 -6.55 -5.29
N MET A 81 -5.56 -6.46 -4.95
CA MET A 81 -6.26 -7.53 -4.22
C MET A 81 -6.40 -8.83 -5.05
N PRO A 82 -6.91 -8.80 -6.30
CA PRO A 82 -6.96 -9.99 -7.15
C PRO A 82 -5.57 -10.53 -7.48
N LEU A 83 -4.61 -9.65 -7.75
CA LEU A 83 -3.25 -10.04 -8.11
C LEU A 83 -2.55 -10.78 -6.96
N VAL A 84 -2.70 -10.30 -5.72
CA VAL A 84 -2.16 -10.98 -4.54
C VAL A 84 -2.76 -12.36 -4.38
N PHE A 85 -4.09 -12.50 -4.52
CA PHE A 85 -4.77 -13.79 -4.46
C PHE A 85 -4.21 -14.78 -5.50
N ALA A 86 -4.22 -14.40 -6.78
CA ALA A 86 -3.74 -15.26 -7.86
C ALA A 86 -2.25 -15.60 -7.73
N SER A 87 -1.42 -14.62 -7.36
CA SER A 87 0.02 -14.80 -7.21
C SER A 87 0.37 -15.78 -6.09
N ILE A 88 -0.24 -15.62 -4.90
CA ILE A 88 0.01 -16.53 -3.77
C ILE A 88 -0.55 -17.92 -4.05
N LEU A 89 -1.77 -18.00 -4.60
CA LEU A 89 -2.39 -19.27 -4.96
C LEU A 89 -1.51 -20.06 -5.93
N SER A 90 -1.04 -19.43 -7.01
CA SER A 90 -0.13 -20.05 -7.98
C SER A 90 1.23 -20.42 -7.38
N ALA A 91 1.84 -19.51 -6.62
CA ALA A 91 3.13 -19.77 -5.98
C ALA A 91 3.07 -21.00 -5.05
N VAL A 92 2.01 -21.13 -4.26
CA VAL A 92 1.82 -22.27 -3.37
C VAL A 92 1.46 -23.53 -4.16
N ALA A 93 0.58 -23.45 -5.15
CA ALA A 93 0.16 -24.59 -5.97
C ALA A 93 1.29 -25.20 -6.83
N ARG A 94 2.42 -24.50 -6.96
CA ARG A 94 3.62 -24.97 -7.67
C ARG A 94 4.66 -25.63 -6.75
N LEU A 95 4.46 -25.63 -5.44
CA LEU A 95 5.37 -26.29 -4.50
C LEU A 95 5.24 -27.81 -4.58
N HIS A 96 6.35 -28.53 -4.48
CA HIS A 96 6.34 -30.00 -4.59
C HIS A 96 5.64 -30.68 -3.38
N ASN A 97 5.71 -30.05 -2.21
CA ASN A 97 5.02 -30.51 -1.02
C ASN A 97 4.65 -29.35 -0.08
N ALA A 98 3.64 -29.57 0.77
CA ALA A 98 3.19 -28.57 1.74
C ALA A 98 4.24 -28.25 2.82
N SER A 99 5.16 -29.18 3.10
CA SER A 99 6.24 -28.97 4.08
C SER A 99 7.22 -27.87 3.64
N GLN A 100 7.48 -27.74 2.33
CA GLN A 100 8.29 -26.64 1.80
C GLN A 100 7.68 -25.27 2.11
N LEU A 101 6.35 -25.13 2.06
CA LEU A 101 5.68 -23.87 2.39
C LEU A 101 6.00 -23.45 3.82
N GLY A 102 5.82 -24.35 4.80
CA GLY A 102 6.09 -24.05 6.21
C GLY A 102 7.53 -23.62 6.46
N LYS A 103 8.50 -24.29 5.83
CA LYS A 103 9.92 -23.95 5.95
C LYS A 103 10.24 -22.57 5.32
N ILE A 104 9.71 -22.30 4.13
CA ILE A 104 9.88 -21.01 3.44
C ILE A 104 9.24 -19.90 4.28
N SER A 105 7.99 -20.08 4.70
CA SER A 105 7.27 -19.10 5.53
C SER A 105 8.00 -18.80 6.84
N PHE A 106 8.50 -19.82 7.55
CA PHE A 106 9.23 -19.61 8.80
C PHE A 106 10.54 -18.83 8.57
N LEU A 107 11.32 -19.20 7.55
CA LEU A 107 12.55 -18.48 7.21
C LEU A 107 12.25 -17.04 6.79
N SER A 108 11.26 -16.83 5.92
CA SER A 108 10.87 -15.50 5.46
C SER A 108 10.36 -14.61 6.60
N ILE A 109 9.45 -15.11 7.44
CA ILE A 109 8.94 -14.35 8.60
C ILE A 109 10.08 -14.05 9.57
N GLY A 110 10.95 -15.03 9.86
CA GLY A 110 12.11 -14.82 10.72
C GLY A 110 13.05 -13.74 10.17
N THR A 111 13.37 -13.77 8.87
CA THR A 111 14.19 -12.74 8.23
C THR A 111 13.51 -11.37 8.23
N LEU A 112 12.22 -11.29 7.95
CA LEU A 112 11.47 -10.02 7.96
C LEU A 112 11.39 -9.42 9.37
N LEU A 113 11.11 -10.23 10.39
CA LEU A 113 11.11 -9.77 11.78
C LEU A 113 12.50 -9.34 12.23
N PHE A 114 13.54 -10.09 11.86
CA PHE A 114 14.92 -9.75 12.21
C PHE A 114 15.39 -8.44 11.55
N THR A 115 15.11 -8.27 10.26
CA THR A 115 15.45 -7.03 9.54
C THR A 115 14.63 -5.84 10.04
N THR A 116 13.36 -6.05 10.40
CA THR A 116 12.51 -5.02 11.03
C THR A 116 13.05 -4.62 12.41
N LEU A 117 13.51 -5.59 13.21
CA LEU A 117 14.14 -5.33 14.50
C LEU A 117 15.40 -4.46 14.31
N ILE A 118 16.27 -4.81 13.36
CA ILE A 118 17.47 -4.01 13.05
C ILE A 118 17.07 -2.60 12.60
N ALA A 119 16.10 -2.47 11.70
CA ALA A 119 15.63 -1.18 11.22
C ALA A 119 15.06 -0.31 12.35
N ALA A 120 14.30 -0.90 13.27
CA ALA A 120 13.77 -0.21 14.45
C ALA A 120 14.89 0.25 15.38
N LEU A 121 15.90 -0.60 15.65
CA LEU A 121 17.06 -0.23 16.45
C LEU A 121 17.85 0.91 15.83
N VAL A 122 18.08 0.88 14.51
CA VAL A 122 18.73 1.98 13.77
C VAL A 122 17.90 3.26 13.88
N GLY A 123 16.58 3.18 13.73
CA GLY A 123 15.68 4.33 13.87
C GLY A 123 15.75 4.95 15.27
N VAL A 124 15.74 4.14 16.31
CA VAL A 124 15.90 4.59 17.71
C VAL A 124 17.28 5.20 17.92
N LEU A 125 18.35 4.57 17.44
CA LEU A 125 19.71 5.09 17.57
C LEU A 125 19.87 6.46 16.90
N VAL A 126 19.42 6.60 15.65
CA VAL A 126 19.47 7.87 14.91
C VAL A 126 18.68 8.94 15.64
N THR A 127 17.45 8.62 16.08
CA THR A 127 16.61 9.57 16.83
C THR A 127 17.30 10.07 18.09
N ASN A 128 17.91 9.17 18.86
CA ASN A 128 18.65 9.54 20.08
C ASN A 128 19.95 10.30 19.78
N MET A 129 20.72 9.90 18.76
CA MET A 129 22.00 10.53 18.40
C MET A 129 21.83 11.98 17.93
N PHE A 130 20.80 12.25 17.13
CA PHE A 130 20.51 13.60 16.65
C PHE A 130 19.65 14.41 17.62
N GLY A 131 19.32 13.87 18.80
CA GLY A 131 18.49 14.53 19.79
C GLY A 131 17.15 14.97 19.22
N LEU A 132 16.56 14.17 18.33
CA LEU A 132 15.27 14.47 17.69
C LEU A 132 14.16 14.30 18.73
N THR A 133 13.95 15.35 19.54
CA THR A 133 12.85 15.42 20.50
C THR A 133 11.62 16.01 19.82
N ALA A 134 10.44 15.67 20.34
CA ALA A 134 9.19 16.32 19.91
C ALA A 134 9.05 17.76 20.45
N GLU A 135 10.03 18.24 21.22
CA GLU A 135 10.05 19.58 21.78
C GLU A 135 10.22 20.60 20.66
N GLY A 136 9.26 21.51 20.52
CA GLY A 136 9.23 22.52 19.45
C GLY A 136 8.39 22.14 18.21
N LEU A 137 7.98 20.88 18.05
CA LEU A 137 7.01 20.48 17.01
C LEU A 137 5.56 20.82 17.38
N VAL A 138 5.27 21.16 18.63
CA VAL A 138 3.90 21.46 19.11
C VAL A 138 3.62 22.98 19.08
N GLN A 139 4.11 23.69 18.06
CA GLN A 139 3.84 25.13 17.91
C GLN A 139 2.63 25.38 17.01
N GLY A 140 1.42 25.02 17.50
CA GLY A 140 0.18 25.45 16.85
C GLY A 140 -1.03 24.59 17.17
N SER A 141 -2.23 25.21 17.11
CA SER A 141 -3.51 24.53 17.29
C SER A 141 -3.74 23.41 16.26
N ALA A 142 -3.21 23.56 15.04
CA ALA A 142 -3.24 22.54 14.00
C ALA A 142 -2.42 21.30 14.35
N GLU A 143 -1.23 21.46 14.95
CA GLU A 143 -0.42 20.33 15.39
C GLU A 143 -1.05 19.62 16.58
N THR A 144 -1.57 20.35 17.57
CA THR A 144 -2.30 19.75 18.70
C THR A 144 -3.54 18.97 18.24
N ALA A 145 -4.29 19.49 17.26
CA ALA A 145 -5.41 18.77 16.66
C ALA A 145 -4.96 17.49 15.93
N ARG A 146 -3.81 17.50 15.24
CA ARG A 146 -3.23 16.30 14.62
C ARG A 146 -2.75 15.28 15.64
N LEU A 147 -2.12 15.71 16.73
CA LEU A 147 -1.73 14.80 17.83
C LEU A 147 -2.96 14.12 18.44
N ASN A 148 -4.02 14.88 18.72
CA ASN A 148 -5.27 14.33 19.24
C ASN A 148 -5.94 13.37 18.24
N ALA A 149 -5.89 13.66 16.94
CA ALA A 149 -6.37 12.76 15.90
C ALA A 149 -5.57 11.45 15.84
N ILE A 150 -4.24 11.50 15.98
CA ILE A 150 -3.39 10.30 16.02
C ILE A 150 -3.69 9.47 17.27
N GLN A 151 -3.81 10.13 18.43
CA GLN A 151 -4.08 9.45 19.69
C GLN A 151 -5.44 8.75 19.69
N SER A 152 -6.49 9.43 19.20
CA SER A 152 -7.85 8.88 19.15
C SER A 152 -8.06 7.84 18.03
N ASN A 153 -7.50 8.05 16.84
CA ASN A 153 -7.78 7.18 15.69
C ASN A 153 -6.83 5.99 15.57
N TYR A 154 -5.60 6.09 16.07
CA TYR A 154 -4.58 5.04 15.90
C TYR A 154 -4.18 4.43 17.24
N VAL A 155 -3.77 5.25 18.22
CA VAL A 155 -3.29 4.72 19.51
C VAL A 155 -4.43 4.05 20.28
N GLY A 156 -5.62 4.67 20.35
CA GLY A 156 -6.79 4.07 21.00
C GLY A 156 -7.26 2.76 20.36
N LYS A 157 -7.20 2.63 19.02
CA LYS A 157 -7.63 1.41 18.32
C LYS A 157 -6.62 0.27 18.38
N VAL A 158 -5.33 0.58 18.49
CA VAL A 158 -4.25 -0.42 18.51
C VAL A 158 -3.88 -0.82 19.94
N ALA A 159 -3.99 0.08 20.92
CA ALA A 159 -3.70 -0.21 22.32
C ALA A 159 -4.70 -1.20 22.97
N ASP A 160 -5.95 -1.22 22.49
CA ASP A 160 -6.98 -2.16 22.96
C ASP A 160 -6.91 -3.55 22.31
N LEU A 161 -6.08 -3.74 21.28
CA LEU A 161 -5.87 -5.05 20.66
C LEU A 161 -4.80 -5.82 21.42
N SER A 162 -5.21 -6.84 22.19
CA SER A 162 -4.22 -7.78 22.72
C SER A 162 -3.65 -8.64 21.59
N VAL A 163 -2.42 -9.12 21.79
CA VAL A 163 -1.69 -9.96 20.83
C VAL A 163 -2.55 -11.14 20.30
N PRO A 164 -3.30 -11.87 21.15
CA PRO A 164 -4.25 -12.89 20.67
C PRO A 164 -5.32 -12.37 19.70
N GLN A 165 -5.95 -11.22 19.96
CA GLN A 165 -6.98 -10.71 19.03
C GLN A 165 -6.37 -10.24 17.72
N LEU A 166 -5.14 -9.73 17.74
CA LEU A 166 -4.42 -9.38 16.52
C LEU A 166 -4.13 -10.64 15.69
N ILE A 167 -3.69 -11.74 16.30
CA ILE A 167 -3.51 -13.02 15.59
C ILE A 167 -4.84 -13.52 15.03
N LEU A 168 -5.92 -13.46 15.81
CA LEU A 168 -7.25 -13.87 15.37
C LEU A 168 -7.77 -13.00 14.22
N SER A 169 -7.38 -11.73 14.16
CA SER A 169 -7.77 -10.79 13.08
C SER A 169 -7.17 -11.13 11.72
N PHE A 170 -6.13 -11.96 11.69
CA PHE A 170 -5.53 -12.46 10.45
C PHE A 170 -6.28 -13.66 9.90
N VAL A 171 -6.96 -14.43 10.76
CA VAL A 171 -7.72 -15.61 10.32
C VAL A 171 -8.95 -15.16 9.55
N PRO A 172 -9.06 -15.48 8.25
CA PRO A 172 -10.18 -15.04 7.43
C PRO A 172 -11.49 -15.66 7.93
N LYS A 173 -12.47 -14.82 8.29
CA LYS A 173 -13.84 -15.28 8.58
C LYS A 173 -14.66 -15.43 7.30
N ASN A 174 -14.45 -14.53 6.34
CA ASN A 174 -15.09 -14.54 5.02
C ASN A 174 -14.13 -13.96 3.97
N PRO A 175 -13.37 -14.81 3.26
CA PRO A 175 -12.39 -14.37 2.25
C PRO A 175 -13.00 -13.52 1.13
N PHE A 176 -14.27 -13.73 0.78
CA PHE A 176 -14.96 -12.95 -0.25
C PHE A 176 -15.27 -11.53 0.23
N ALA A 177 -15.61 -11.38 1.51
CA ALA A 177 -15.73 -10.05 2.12
C ALA A 177 -14.36 -9.37 2.19
N ASP A 178 -13.29 -10.09 2.50
CA ASP A 178 -11.94 -9.52 2.55
C ASP A 178 -11.42 -9.07 1.18
N LEU A 179 -11.84 -9.72 0.08
CA LEU A 179 -11.51 -9.28 -1.29
C LEU A 179 -12.02 -7.87 -1.61
N THR A 180 -13.00 -7.35 -0.86
CA THR A 180 -13.47 -5.97 -0.99
C THR A 180 -12.49 -4.93 -0.40
N GLY A 181 -11.51 -5.37 0.40
CA GLY A 181 -10.55 -4.47 1.06
C GLY A 181 -11.15 -3.62 2.19
N ALA A 182 -12.33 -3.99 2.70
CA ALA A 182 -13.03 -3.22 3.72
C ALA A 182 -12.31 -3.20 5.08
N ASN A 183 -11.47 -4.19 5.39
CA ASN A 183 -10.74 -4.26 6.65
C ASN A 183 -9.24 -3.99 6.47
N PRO A 184 -8.57 -3.37 7.45
CA PRO A 184 -7.11 -3.16 7.43
C PRO A 184 -6.31 -4.46 7.31
N THR A 185 -6.86 -5.58 7.78
CA THR A 185 -6.21 -6.90 7.78
C THR A 185 -6.56 -7.75 6.56
N SER A 186 -7.43 -7.27 5.66
CA SER A 186 -7.95 -8.06 4.54
C SER A 186 -6.87 -8.61 3.62
N ILE A 187 -5.76 -7.88 3.39
CA ILE A 187 -4.64 -8.38 2.58
C ILE A 187 -4.04 -9.63 3.20
N ILE A 188 -3.74 -9.61 4.51
CA ILE A 188 -3.14 -10.74 5.24
C ILE A 188 -4.10 -11.93 5.23
N SER A 189 -5.40 -11.68 5.47
CA SER A 189 -6.44 -12.70 5.46
C SER A 189 -6.57 -13.38 4.09
N ILE A 190 -6.48 -12.63 2.99
CA ILE A 190 -6.46 -13.19 1.63
C ILE A 190 -5.20 -14.00 1.37
N VAL A 191 -4.03 -13.53 1.79
CA VAL A 191 -2.77 -14.29 1.64
C VAL A 191 -2.89 -15.65 2.33
N ILE A 192 -3.40 -15.68 3.57
CA ILE A 192 -3.61 -16.91 4.34
C ILE A 192 -4.61 -17.83 3.64
N PHE A 193 -5.76 -17.29 3.20
CA PHE A 193 -6.76 -18.07 2.47
C PHE A 193 -6.21 -18.66 1.17
N SER A 194 -5.52 -17.84 0.37
CA SER A 194 -4.90 -18.24 -0.90
C SER A 194 -3.87 -19.35 -0.69
N ALA A 195 -3.08 -19.25 0.38
CA ALA A 195 -2.11 -20.27 0.74
C ALA A 195 -2.79 -21.59 1.13
N PHE A 196 -3.86 -21.56 1.93
CA PHE A 196 -4.64 -22.77 2.24
C PHE A 196 -5.25 -23.41 1.00
N LEU A 197 -5.82 -22.60 0.10
CA LEU A 197 -6.39 -23.07 -1.15
C LEU A 197 -5.32 -23.67 -2.07
N GLY A 198 -4.13 -23.07 -2.14
CA GLY A 198 -2.99 -23.62 -2.87
C GLY A 198 -2.50 -24.95 -2.31
N VAL A 199 -2.46 -25.10 -0.98
CA VAL A 199 -2.14 -26.38 -0.34
C VAL A 199 -3.22 -27.43 -0.62
N ALA A 200 -4.49 -27.05 -0.65
CA ALA A 200 -5.59 -27.94 -1.02
C ALA A 200 -5.47 -28.41 -2.48
N ALA A 201 -5.12 -27.50 -3.40
CA ALA A 201 -4.86 -27.83 -4.80
C ALA A 201 -3.69 -28.83 -4.95
N LEU A 202 -2.60 -28.64 -4.19
CA LEU A 202 -1.48 -29.58 -4.15
C LEU A 202 -1.86 -30.96 -3.63
N LYS A 203 -2.72 -31.02 -2.61
CA LYS A 203 -3.22 -32.30 -2.09
C LYS A 203 -4.11 -32.99 -3.12
N LEU A 204 -5.02 -32.24 -3.74
CA LEU A 204 -5.91 -32.75 -4.78
C LEU A 204 -5.12 -33.34 -5.95
N LEU A 205 -4.03 -32.70 -6.39
CA LEU A 205 -3.16 -33.24 -7.44
C LEU A 205 -2.56 -34.61 -7.09
N LYS A 206 -2.32 -34.89 -5.80
CA LYS A 206 -1.79 -36.17 -5.35
C LYS A 206 -2.88 -37.25 -5.24
N GLU A 207 -4.11 -36.86 -4.95
CA GLU A 207 -5.25 -37.77 -4.80
C GLU A 207 -5.95 -38.08 -6.14
N ASP A 208 -6.11 -37.06 -6.98
CA ASP A 208 -6.81 -37.11 -8.27
C ASP A 208 -6.08 -36.20 -9.28
N VAL A 209 -5.22 -36.82 -10.08
CA VAL A 209 -4.34 -36.12 -11.02
C VAL A 209 -5.15 -35.32 -12.05
N GLU A 210 -6.26 -35.87 -12.55
CA GLU A 210 -7.08 -35.21 -13.57
C GLU A 210 -7.72 -33.92 -13.02
N LYS A 211 -8.31 -33.98 -11.82
CA LYS A 211 -8.90 -32.79 -11.19
C LYS A 211 -7.84 -31.79 -10.73
N GLY A 212 -6.73 -32.26 -10.17
CA GLY A 212 -5.64 -31.39 -9.75
C GLY A 212 -5.04 -30.61 -10.93
N GLN A 213 -4.86 -31.27 -12.08
CA GLN A 213 -4.31 -30.63 -13.27
C GLN A 213 -5.27 -29.59 -13.86
N ARG A 214 -6.59 -29.85 -13.83
CA ARG A 214 -7.61 -28.82 -14.18
C ARG A 214 -7.53 -27.59 -13.29
N VAL A 215 -7.35 -27.78 -11.98
CA VAL A 215 -7.19 -26.67 -11.03
C VAL A 215 -5.92 -25.88 -11.31
N LEU A 216 -4.79 -26.55 -11.58
CA LEU A 216 -3.55 -25.86 -11.94
C LEU A 216 -3.69 -25.04 -13.23
N THR A 217 -4.32 -25.59 -14.27
CA THR A 217 -4.59 -24.83 -15.49
C THR A 217 -5.47 -23.61 -15.23
N ALA A 218 -6.50 -23.73 -14.39
CA ALA A 218 -7.33 -22.59 -13.99
C ALA A 218 -6.52 -21.52 -13.25
N ILE A 219 -5.65 -21.92 -12.32
CA ILE A 219 -4.77 -21.00 -11.58
C ILE A 219 -3.79 -20.29 -12.54
N ASP A 220 -3.21 -21.01 -13.49
CA ASP A 220 -2.30 -20.42 -14.48
C ASP A 220 -3.02 -19.41 -15.38
N THR A 221 -4.26 -19.70 -15.79
CA THR A 221 -5.07 -18.73 -16.56
C THR A 221 -5.42 -17.49 -15.75
N LEU A 222 -5.61 -17.60 -14.44
CA LEU A 222 -5.88 -16.46 -13.54
C LEU A 222 -4.64 -15.59 -13.31
N GLN A 223 -3.44 -16.17 -13.34
CA GLN A 223 -2.20 -15.41 -13.17
C GLN A 223 -1.73 -14.75 -14.47
N ALA A 224 -2.09 -15.31 -15.62
CA ALA A 224 -1.67 -14.81 -16.93
C ALA A 224 -2.49 -13.59 -17.42
N GLY A 225 -3.62 -13.27 -16.78
CA GLY A 225 -4.46 -12.10 -17.06
C GLY A 225 -4.09 -10.90 -16.20
#